data_AF-A0A7S1G7M3-F1
#
_entry.id   AF-A0A7S1G7M3-F1
#
_cell.length_a   1.000
_cell.length_b   1.000
_cell.length_c   1.000
_cell.angle_alpha   90.00
_cell.angle_beta   90.00
_cell.angle_gamma   90.00
#
_symmetry.space_group_name_H-M   'P 1'
#
loop_
_entity.id
_entity.type
_entity.pdbx_description
1 polymer ?
#
loop_
_entity_poly.entity_id
_entity_poly.type
_entity_poly.pdbx_seq_one_letter_code
_entity_poly.pdbx_strand_id
1 'polypeptide(L)'
;VELLPAPPAPAWFLAPEVAAGAAPSPASDVYALGALVMWVHGCEDQVYPDVEAVATGVAELDAVVPTMLRSDPLQRVSTQVCLSTPYFAGGYLAKSAADAAAPAPAEEEAGAAAAAPLPVAVYDHPID
;
A
#
# COMPACT_ATOMS: atom_id res chain seq x y z
N VAL A 1 5.28 -19.68 -20.07
CA VAL A 1 5.61 -18.61 -19.10
C VAL A 1 6.10 -19.29 -17.84
N GLU A 2 7.40 -19.51 -17.74
CA GLU A 2 8.03 -19.97 -16.51
C GLU A 2 7.90 -18.83 -15.50
N LEU A 3 7.16 -19.05 -14.41
CA LEU A 3 7.10 -18.10 -13.31
C LEU A 3 8.49 -18.06 -12.68
N LEU A 4 9.27 -17.04 -13.02
CA LEU A 4 10.49 -16.73 -12.29
C LEU A 4 10.15 -16.67 -10.80
N PRO A 5 10.96 -17.30 -9.92
CA PRO A 5 10.72 -17.23 -8.49
C PRO A 5 10.68 -15.75 -8.09
N ALA A 6 9.62 -15.36 -7.39
CA ALA A 6 9.52 -14.01 -6.86
C ALA A 6 10.80 -13.72 -6.06
N PRO A 7 11.42 -12.53 -6.21
CA PRO A 7 12.54 -12.17 -5.36
C PRO A 7 12.12 -12.38 -3.91
N PRO A 8 13.03 -12.86 -3.03
CA PRO A 8 12.69 -13.07 -1.63
C PRO A 8 12.11 -11.76 -1.11
N ALA A 9 10.89 -11.83 -0.57
CA ALA A 9 10.29 -10.68 0.08
C ALA A 9 11.34 -10.14 1.08
N PRO A 10 11.59 -8.82 1.08
CA PRO A 10 12.59 -8.27 1.97
C PRO A 10 12.32 -8.74 3.41
N ALA A 11 13.34 -9.26 4.08
CA ALA A 11 13.17 -9.92 5.38
C ALA A 11 12.52 -9.02 6.44
N TRP A 12 12.57 -7.69 6.25
CA TRP A 12 11.95 -6.70 7.12
C TRP A 12 10.42 -6.64 7.04
N PHE A 13 9.78 -7.32 6.08
CA PHE A 13 8.33 -7.55 6.10
C PHE A 13 7.90 -8.73 6.98
N LEU A 14 8.84 -9.61 7.30
CA LEU A 14 8.53 -10.82 8.06
C LEU A 14 8.45 -10.48 9.54
N ALA A 15 7.29 -10.72 10.15
CA ALA A 15 7.12 -10.50 11.58
C ALA A 15 8.11 -11.37 12.39
N PRO A 16 8.67 -10.87 13.51
CA PRO A 16 9.71 -11.58 14.27
C PRO A 16 9.33 -13.01 14.66
N GLU A 17 8.07 -13.25 15.03
CA GLU A 17 7.57 -14.58 15.37
C GLU A 17 7.52 -15.52 14.16
N VAL A 18 7.19 -15.01 12.98
CA VAL A 18 7.16 -15.80 11.73
C VAL A 18 8.58 -16.08 11.25
N ALA A 19 9.50 -15.12 11.40
CA ALA A 19 10.93 -15.32 11.15
C ALA A 19 11.52 -16.39 12.08
N ALA A 20 11.00 -16.50 13.31
CA ALA A 20 11.34 -17.56 14.27
C ALA A 20 10.64 -18.90 14.00
N GLY A 21 9.83 -19.01 12.93
CA GLY A 21 9.16 -20.26 12.54
C GLY A 21 7.77 -20.48 13.15
N ALA A 22 7.20 -19.48 13.82
CA ALA A 22 5.80 -19.54 14.25
C ALA A 22 4.86 -19.45 13.06
N ALA A 23 3.63 -19.95 13.23
CA ALA A 23 2.60 -19.83 12.21
C ALA A 23 2.18 -18.35 12.03
N PRO A 24 1.96 -17.89 10.78
CA PRO A 24 1.39 -16.57 10.52
C PRO A 24 0.05 -16.35 11.21
N SER A 25 -0.24 -15.09 11.54
CA SER A 25 -1.44 -14.67 12.25
C SER A 25 -1.89 -13.27 11.80
N PRO A 26 -3.11 -12.82 12.17
CA PRO A 26 -3.52 -11.44 11.88
C PRO A 26 -2.54 -10.39 12.43
N ALA A 27 -1.85 -10.68 13.54
CA ALA A 27 -0.84 -9.79 14.10
C ALA A 27 0.43 -9.72 13.23
N SER A 28 0.81 -10.81 12.55
CA SER A 28 1.95 -10.78 11.61
C SER A 28 1.61 -9.97 10.36
N ASP A 29 0.35 -9.98 9.92
CA ASP A 29 -0.10 -9.14 8.81
C ASP A 29 -0.07 -7.64 9.17
N VAL A 30 -0.41 -7.30 10.42
CA VAL A 30 -0.29 -5.91 10.92
C VAL A 30 1.18 -5.46 10.92
N TYR A 31 2.11 -6.32 11.31
CA TYR A 31 3.55 -6.01 11.23
C TYR A 31 3.99 -5.76 9.79
N ALA A 32 3.63 -6.67 8.88
CA ALA A 32 3.93 -6.53 7.45
C ALA A 32 3.33 -5.25 6.84
N LEU A 33 2.12 -4.87 7.27
CA LEU A 33 1.49 -3.61 6.86
C LEU A 33 2.27 -2.39 7.38
N GLY A 34 2.78 -2.43 8.62
CA GLY A 34 3.59 -1.35 9.19
C GLY A 34 4.90 -1.19 8.42
N ALA A 35 5.57 -2.30 8.12
CA ALA A 35 6.74 -2.35 7.27
C ALA A 35 6.44 -1.77 5.86
N LEU A 36 5.29 -2.13 5.27
CA LEU A 36 4.85 -1.62 3.97
C LEU A 36 4.64 -0.11 3.99
N VAL A 37 4.01 0.42 5.03
CA VAL A 37 3.82 1.87 5.19
C VAL A 37 5.17 2.57 5.22
N MET A 38 6.12 2.09 6.03
CA MET A 38 7.45 2.68 6.12
C MET A 38 8.16 2.71 4.77
N TRP A 39 8.07 1.62 4.00
CA TRP A 39 8.64 1.56 2.65
C TRP A 39 7.96 2.49 1.64
N VAL A 40 6.63 2.58 1.66
CA VAL A 40 5.89 3.51 0.78
C VAL A 40 6.26 4.97 1.08
N HIS A 41 6.62 5.29 2.32
CA HIS A 41 7.05 6.62 2.75
C HIS A 41 8.57 6.83 2.65
N GLY A 42 9.33 5.90 2.06
CA GLY A 42 10.79 6.02 1.89
C GLY A 42 11.57 6.00 3.21
N CYS A 43 10.99 5.36 4.24
CA CYS A 43 11.52 5.21 5.59
C CYS A 43 11.88 3.73 5.88
N GLU A 44 12.19 2.93 4.86
CA GLU A 44 12.51 1.51 5.02
C GLU A 44 13.73 1.24 5.92
N ASP A 45 14.61 2.23 6.05
CA ASP A 45 15.78 2.22 6.91
C ASP A 45 15.44 2.26 8.40
N GLN A 46 14.18 2.56 8.74
CA GLN A 46 13.63 2.64 10.10
C GLN A 46 12.74 1.44 10.47
N VAL A 47 12.62 0.42 9.61
CA VAL A 47 11.83 -0.78 9.91
C VAL A 47 12.59 -1.67 10.89
N TYR A 48 12.41 -1.37 12.18
CA TYR A 48 12.90 -2.19 13.27
C TYR A 48 11.77 -2.55 14.22
N PRO A 49 11.78 -3.77 14.78
CA PRO A 49 10.88 -4.10 15.86
C PRO A 49 11.06 -3.12 17.05
N ASP A 50 9.95 -2.78 17.68
CA ASP A 50 9.89 -1.96 18.90
C ASP A 50 10.44 -0.54 18.75
N VAL A 51 10.37 0.03 17.55
CA VAL A 51 10.68 1.44 17.34
C VAL A 51 9.71 2.32 18.14
N GLU A 52 10.25 3.29 18.91
CA GLU A 52 9.42 4.16 19.76
C GLU A 52 8.81 5.33 18.98
N ALA A 53 9.46 5.75 17.91
CA ALA A 53 9.03 6.83 17.05
C ALA A 53 9.49 6.58 15.62
N VAL A 54 8.64 6.96 14.66
CA VAL A 54 8.97 7.03 13.24
C VAL A 54 8.74 8.45 12.76
N ALA A 55 9.39 8.83 11.68
CA ALA A 55 9.24 10.15 11.06
C ALA A 55 8.81 9.99 9.61
N THR A 56 7.61 9.46 9.38
CA THR A 56 7.05 9.33 8.03
C THR A 56 6.59 10.68 7.46
N GLY A 57 6.58 11.74 8.28
CA GLY A 57 6.09 13.07 7.90
C GLY A 57 4.56 13.18 7.91
N VAL A 58 3.87 12.16 8.42
CA VAL A 58 2.41 12.09 8.53
C VAL A 58 2.08 11.77 9.99
N ALA A 59 1.56 12.74 10.73
CA ALA A 59 1.35 12.63 12.17
C ALA A 59 0.49 11.42 12.57
N GLU A 60 -0.50 11.07 11.76
CA GLU A 60 -1.37 9.91 11.96
C GLU A 60 -0.60 8.59 11.85
N LEU A 61 0.35 8.52 10.91
CA LEU A 61 1.22 7.36 10.74
C LEU A 61 2.26 7.27 11.84
N ASP A 62 2.87 8.41 12.19
CA ASP A 62 3.86 8.49 13.27
C ASP A 62 3.30 8.01 14.61
N ALA A 63 1.98 8.15 14.81
CA ALA A 63 1.28 7.64 15.98
C ALA A 63 0.96 6.12 15.92
N VAL A 64 0.58 5.58 14.75
CA VAL A 64 0.12 4.19 14.64
C VAL A 64 1.23 3.20 14.32
N VAL A 65 2.19 3.55 13.47
CA VAL A 65 3.24 2.63 12.99
C VAL A 65 4.07 2.01 14.12
N PRO A 66 4.48 2.74 15.17
CA PRO A 66 5.18 2.15 16.33
C PRO A 66 4.39 1.02 17.00
N THR A 67 3.06 1.07 16.95
CA THR A 67 2.18 0.01 17.49
C THR A 67 2.03 -1.18 16.55
N MET A 68 2.26 -0.99 15.25
CA MET A 68 2.22 -2.05 14.25
C MET A 68 3.52 -2.87 14.25
N LEU A 69 4.66 -2.20 14.47
CA LEU A 69 6.00 -2.77 14.43
C LEU A 69 6.47 -3.36 15.78
N ARG A 70 5.58 -3.67 16.72
CA ARG A 70 5.98 -4.32 18.00
C ARG A 70 6.52 -5.73 17.78
N SER A 71 7.55 -6.13 18.52
CA SER A 71 8.04 -7.51 18.49
C SER A 71 6.98 -8.50 18.96
N ASP A 72 6.35 -8.19 20.09
CA ASP A 72 5.33 -9.03 20.69
C ASP A 72 4.00 -8.86 19.93
N PRO A 73 3.47 -9.93 19.28
CA PRO A 73 2.22 -9.85 18.53
C PRO A 73 1.01 -9.49 19.42
N LEU A 74 1.07 -9.71 20.74
CA LEU A 74 0.00 -9.32 21.66
C LEU A 74 -0.02 -7.82 21.96
N GLN A 75 1.09 -7.12 21.75
CA GLN A 75 1.21 -5.68 21.93
C GLN A 75 0.91 -4.90 20.66
N ARG A 76 0.70 -5.60 19.53
CA ARG A 76 0.34 -4.96 18.27
C ARG A 76 -1.09 -4.47 18.30
N VAL A 77 -1.31 -3.36 17.61
CA VAL A 77 -2.66 -2.87 17.31
C VAL A 77 -3.44 -3.95 16.55
N SER A 78 -4.74 -4.09 16.84
CA SER A 78 -5.57 -5.01 16.06
C SER A 78 -5.78 -4.46 14.65
N THR A 79 -6.02 -5.35 13.69
CA THR A 79 -6.32 -4.96 12.29
C THR A 79 -7.48 -3.97 12.21
N GLN A 80 -8.52 -4.17 13.02
CA GLN A 80 -9.67 -3.26 13.06
C GLN A 80 -9.28 -1.85 13.54
N VAL A 81 -8.51 -1.75 14.63
CA VAL A 81 -8.08 -0.45 15.16
C VAL A 81 -7.15 0.24 14.17
N CYS A 82 -6.20 -0.49 13.58
CA CYS A 82 -5.31 0.01 12.53
C CYS A 82 -6.10 0.63 11.37
N LEU A 83 -7.03 -0.13 10.78
CA LEU A 83 -7.82 0.32 9.62
C LEU A 83 -8.80 1.46 9.94
N SER A 84 -9.14 1.64 11.22
CA SER A 84 -9.98 2.76 11.67
C SER A 84 -9.22 4.06 11.87
N THR A 85 -7.88 4.05 11.83
CA THR A 85 -7.10 5.29 11.98
C THR A 85 -7.31 6.21 10.79
N PRO A 86 -7.27 7.55 10.96
CA PRO A 86 -7.65 8.50 9.90
C PRO A 86 -6.86 8.33 8.60
N TYR A 87 -5.58 7.93 8.69
CA TYR A 87 -4.77 7.63 7.52
C TYR A 87 -5.37 6.54 6.61
N PHE A 88 -5.87 5.45 7.20
CA PHE A 88 -6.50 4.35 6.46
C PHE A 88 -8.00 4.57 6.24
N ALA A 89 -8.67 5.24 7.19
CA ALA A 89 -10.11 5.46 7.18
C ALA A 89 -10.56 6.60 6.25
N GLY A 90 -9.69 7.54 5.84
CA GLY A 90 -10.14 8.71 5.09
C GLY A 90 -9.08 9.51 4.33
N GLY A 91 -9.30 9.63 3.01
CA GLY A 91 -8.72 10.64 2.12
C GLY A 91 -8.92 10.29 0.64
N TYR A 92 -8.30 9.20 0.19
CA TYR A 92 -8.30 8.84 -1.24
C TYR A 92 -9.59 8.13 -1.70
N LEU A 93 -10.22 7.31 -0.85
CA LEU A 93 -11.49 6.64 -1.19
C LEU A 93 -12.67 7.63 -1.27
N ALA A 94 -12.69 8.64 -0.40
CA ALA A 94 -13.72 9.68 -0.45
C ALA A 94 -13.60 10.57 -1.70
N LYS A 95 -12.36 10.85 -2.14
CA LYS A 95 -12.10 11.60 -3.38
C LYS A 95 -12.41 10.76 -4.63
N SER A 96 -12.07 9.47 -4.65
CA SER A 96 -12.44 8.54 -5.72
C SER A 96 -13.96 8.38 -5.88
N ALA A 97 -14.70 8.34 -4.78
CA ALA A 97 -16.17 8.28 -4.83
C ALA A 97 -16.78 9.61 -5.30
N ALA A 98 -16.19 10.75 -4.92
CA ALA A 98 -16.65 12.07 -5.37
C ALA A 98 -16.33 12.33 -6.86
N ASP A 99 -15.15 11.90 -7.34
CA ASP A 99 -14.75 12.01 -8.76
C ASP A 99 -15.54 11.02 -9.64
N ALA A 100 -15.94 9.86 -9.12
CA ALA A 100 -16.81 8.91 -9.83
C ALA A 100 -18.30 9.29 -9.80
N ALA A 101 -18.72 10.15 -8.85
CA ALA A 101 -20.08 10.65 -8.72
C ALA A 101 -20.30 12.03 -9.35
N ALA A 102 -19.26 12.65 -9.90
CA ALA A 102 -19.40 13.83 -10.72
C ALA A 102 -20.22 13.46 -11.97
N PRO A 103 -21.37 14.11 -12.25
CA PRO A 103 -22.07 13.90 -13.49
C PRO A 103 -21.12 14.26 -14.64
N ALA A 104 -21.07 13.39 -15.66
CA ALA A 104 -20.38 13.70 -16.91
C ALA A 104 -20.79 15.11 -17.36
N PRO A 105 -19.84 15.99 -17.74
CA PRO A 105 -20.21 17.29 -18.26
C PRO A 105 -21.14 17.06 -19.46
N ALA A 106 -22.29 17.74 -19.45
CA ALA A 106 -23.25 17.65 -20.53
C ALA A 106 -22.52 17.94 -21.86
N GLU A 107 -22.51 16.95 -22.74
CA GLU A 107 -22.00 17.11 -24.10
C GLU A 107 -22.87 18.16 -24.80
N GLU A 108 -22.33 19.37 -24.93
CA GLU A 108 -22.87 20.40 -25.81
C GLU A 108 -22.55 19.95 -27.24
N GLU A 109 -23.58 19.57 -28.01
CA GLU A 109 -23.48 19.23 -29.43
C GLU A 109 -22.85 20.41 -30.20
N ALA A 110 -21.55 20.31 -30.46
CA ALA A 110 -20.86 21.12 -31.46
C ALA A 110 -20.47 20.21 -32.63
N GLY A 111 -20.95 20.58 -33.81
CA GLY A 111 -20.90 19.80 -35.03
C GLY A 111 -19.52 19.35 -35.50
N ALA A 112 -19.57 18.23 -36.22
CA ALA A 112 -18.56 17.54 -37.00
C ALA A 112 -17.32 18.34 -37.47
N ALA A 113 -16.14 17.79 -37.16
CA ALA A 113 -15.01 17.75 -38.09
C ALA A 113 -14.18 16.47 -37.85
N ALA A 114 -14.00 15.68 -38.91
CA ALA A 114 -13.33 14.39 -38.90
C ALA A 114 -11.86 14.49 -38.44
N ALA A 115 -11.45 13.62 -37.51
CA ALA A 115 -10.05 13.35 -37.20
C ALA A 115 -9.83 11.84 -37.13
N ALA A 116 -8.80 11.38 -37.84
CA ALA A 116 -8.47 10.00 -38.19
C ALA A 116 -8.24 9.07 -36.97
N PRO A 117 -8.41 7.74 -37.13
CA PRO A 117 -8.11 6.78 -36.07
C PRO A 117 -6.62 6.77 -35.71
N LEU A 118 -6.32 6.84 -34.41
CA LEU A 118 -4.97 6.68 -33.87
C LEU A 118 -4.46 5.24 -34.09
N PRO A 119 -3.18 5.04 -34.47
CA PRO A 119 -2.63 3.72 -34.72
C PRO A 119 -2.51 2.91 -33.43
N VAL A 120 -3.02 1.68 -33.46
CA VAL A 120 -2.78 0.65 -32.43
C VAL A 120 -1.31 0.26 -32.51
N ALA A 121 -0.52 0.62 -31.49
CA ALA A 121 0.86 0.16 -31.37
C ALA A 121 0.85 -1.34 -31.02
N VAL A 122 1.06 -2.18 -32.03
CA VAL A 122 1.45 -3.58 -31.85
C VAL A 122 2.91 -3.58 -31.41
N TYR A 123 3.17 -3.90 -30.14
CA TYR A 123 4.53 -4.16 -29.67
C TYR A 123 4.94 -5.54 -30.17
N ASP A 124 5.76 -5.55 -31.21
CA ASP A 124 6.52 -6.70 -31.68
C ASP A 124 7.87 -6.70 -30.95
N HIS A 125 8.05 -7.60 -29.98
CA HIS A 125 9.36 -7.84 -29.39
C HIS A 125 9.99 -9.04 -30.11
N PRO A 126 11.16 -8.87 -30.76
CA PRO A 126 11.89 -10.00 -31.30
C PRO A 126 12.44 -10.86 -30.15
N ILE A 127 12.14 -12.15 -30.23
CA ILE A 127 12.86 -13.20 -29.48
C ILE A 127 14.20 -13.38 -30.21
N ASP A 128 15.30 -13.18 -29.48
CA ASP A 128 16.61 -13.75 -29.80
C ASP A 128 16.93 -14.81 -28.74
#